data_AF-A0AAD5EIQ1-F1
#
_entry.id   AF-A0AAD5EIQ1-F1
#
_cell.length_a   1.000
_cell.length_b   1.000
_cell.length_c   1.000
_cell.angle_alpha   90.00
_cell.angle_beta   90.00
_cell.angle_gamma   90.00
#
_symmetry.space_group_name_H-M   'P 1'
#
loop_
_entity.id
_entity.type
_entity.pdbx_description
1 polymer ?
#
loop_
_entity_poly.entity_id
_entity_poly.type
_entity_poly.pdbx_seq_one_letter_code
_entity_poly.pdbx_strand_id
1 'polypeptide(L)'
;MFEDLVPLLCTVDSSLFLKTFQIMPGISIGILILPPYEKKSAANTRDNSLVFFVIQGLVTITVNGHSFTAKKASHFMVLQG
;
A
#
# COMPACT_ATOMS: atom_id res chain seq x y z
N MET A 1 15.62 2.48 -11.77
CA MET A 1 14.45 1.70 -11.33
C MET A 1 13.77 2.27 -10.08
N PHE A 2 14.48 2.53 -8.97
CA PHE A 2 13.89 3.26 -7.82
C PHE A 2 13.91 4.79 -8.01
N GLU A 3 14.93 5.31 -8.69
CA GLU A 3 15.06 6.74 -8.98
C GLU A 3 13.95 7.26 -9.89
N ASP A 4 13.40 6.41 -10.76
CA ASP A 4 12.30 6.73 -11.67
C ASP A 4 10.93 6.88 -10.96
N LEU A 5 10.84 6.45 -9.69
CA LEU A 5 9.62 6.53 -8.89
C LEU A 5 9.54 7.84 -8.09
N VAL A 6 10.67 8.53 -7.88
CA VAL A 6 10.74 9.77 -7.11
C VAL A 6 9.95 10.90 -7.77
N PRO A 7 10.01 11.13 -9.10
CA PRO A 7 9.20 12.15 -9.77
C PRO A 7 7.68 11.85 -9.71
N LEU A 8 7.31 10.56 -9.71
CA LEU A 8 5.92 10.10 -9.58
C LEU A 8 5.32 10.36 -8.20
N LEU A 9 6.14 10.51 -7.15
CA LEU A 9 5.67 10.84 -5.80
C LEU A 9 5.38 12.34 -5.63
N CYS A 10 5.94 13.21 -6.48
CA CYS A 10 5.84 14.66 -6.35
C CYS A 10 4.66 15.30 -7.12
N THR A 11 3.88 14.52 -7.87
CA THR A 11 2.91 15.03 -8.87
C THR A 11 1.47 14.60 -8.64
N VAL A 12 1.15 14.00 -7.48
CA VAL A 12 -0.09 13.22 -7.32
C VAL A 12 -1.03 13.85 -6.28
N ASP A 13 -2.03 14.58 -6.78
CA ASP A 13 -3.11 15.23 -5.99
C ASP A 13 -4.32 14.32 -5.69
N SER A 14 -4.31 13.06 -6.12
CA SER A 14 -5.41 12.11 -5.95
C SER A 14 -4.89 10.72 -5.54
N SER A 15 -5.68 9.95 -4.78
CA SER A 15 -5.28 8.64 -4.28
C SER A 15 -4.97 7.67 -5.43
N LEU A 16 -3.67 7.48 -5.71
CA LEU A 16 -3.19 6.70 -6.84
C LEU A 16 -2.57 5.40 -6.30
N PHE A 17 -3.27 4.30 -6.55
CA PHE A 17 -2.65 2.98 -6.53
C PHE A 17 -1.74 2.89 -7.76
N LEU A 18 -0.46 3.14 -7.54
CA LEU A 18 0.54 3.22 -8.58
C LEU A 18 1.10 1.82 -8.85
N LYS A 19 0.49 1.16 -9.84
CA LYS A 19 1.06 0.11 -10.71
C LYS A 19 1.60 -1.14 -10.00
N THR A 20 0.92 -2.27 -10.21
CA THR A 20 1.45 -3.60 -9.89
C THR A 20 2.36 -4.11 -11.01
N PHE A 21 3.56 -4.54 -10.65
CA PHE A 21 4.49 -5.28 -11.49
C PHE A 21 4.51 -6.72 -11.00
N GLN A 22 4.30 -7.67 -11.90
CA GLN A 22 4.52 -9.07 -11.60
C GLN A 22 6.02 -9.34 -11.68
N ILE A 23 6.62 -9.76 -10.56
CA ILE A 23 8.05 -10.10 -10.51
C ILE A 23 8.26 -11.57 -10.83
N MET A 24 7.34 -12.43 -10.35
CA MET A 24 7.34 -13.87 -10.58
C MET A 24 5.89 -14.40 -10.61
N PRO A 25 5.63 -15.62 -11.12
CA PRO A 25 4.33 -16.25 -10.98
C PRO A 25 3.86 -16.25 -9.52
N GLY A 26 2.68 -15.69 -9.26
CA GLY A 26 2.12 -15.57 -7.90
C GLY A 26 2.67 -14.41 -7.04
N ILE A 27 3.59 -13.59 -7.54
CA ILE A 27 4.13 -12.43 -6.80
C ILE A 27 3.99 -11.16 -7.63
N SER A 28 3.20 -10.24 -7.11
CA SER A 28 3.03 -8.88 -7.64
C SER A 28 3.45 -7.85 -6.60
N ILE A 29 4.15 -6.81 -7.03
CA ILE A 29 4.55 -5.68 -6.19
C ILE A 29 4.00 -4.40 -6.79
N GLY A 30 3.46 -3.51 -5.97
CA GLY A 30 3.03 -2.19 -6.40
C GLY A 30 3.25 -1.14 -5.33
N ILE A 31 3.02 0.11 -5.69
CA ILE A 31 3.15 1.25 -4.78
C ILE A 31 1.76 1.83 -4.54
N LEU A 32 1.44 2.10 -3.28
CA LEU A 32 0.20 2.77 -2.89
C LEU A 32 0.55 4.14 -2.32
N ILE A 33 0.04 5.19 -2.97
CA ILE A 33 0.14 6.57 -2.48
C ILE A 33 -1.25 6.98 -2.01
N LEU A 34 -1.35 7.34 -0.74
CA LEU A 34 -2.56 7.90 -0.15
C LEU A 34 -2.29 9.36 0.24
N PRO A 35 -2.94 10.34 -0.41
CA PRO A 35 -2.90 11.73 0.03
C PRO A 35 -3.41 11.89 1.47
N PRO A 36 -3.09 13.02 2.13
CA PRO A 36 -3.62 13.30 3.47
C PRO A 36 -5.14 13.21 3.52
N TYR A 37 -5.67 12.56 4.56
CA TYR A 37 -7.11 12.39 4.83
C TYR A 37 -7.88 11.51 3.84
N GLU A 38 -7.25 11.07 2.75
CA GLU A 38 -7.82 10.11 1.81
C GLU A 38 -7.91 8.71 2.42
N LYS A 39 -8.93 7.96 1.99
CA LYS A 39 -9.17 6.60 2.45
C LYS A 39 -9.35 5.68 1.25
N LYS A 40 -8.71 4.52 1.32
CA LYS A 40 -9.03 3.42 0.43
C LYS A 40 -10.26 2.68 0.97
N SER A 41 -11.24 2.40 0.10
CA SER A 41 -12.37 1.55 0.44
C SER A 41 -11.90 0.17 0.89
N ALA A 42 -12.60 -0.40 1.88
CA ALA A 42 -12.33 -1.75 2.34
C ALA A 42 -12.43 -2.75 1.16
N ALA A 43 -11.46 -3.65 1.07
CA ALA A 43 -11.42 -4.70 0.06
C ALA A 43 -10.95 -5.99 0.73
N ASN A 44 -11.56 -7.12 0.33
CA ASN A 44 -11.10 -8.43 0.74
C ASN A 44 -9.87 -8.84 -0.08
N THR A 45 -8.90 -9.49 0.55
CA THR A 45 -7.65 -9.94 -0.07
C THR A 45 -7.82 -11.17 -0.98
N ARG A 46 -8.99 -11.81 -0.88
CA ARG A 46 -9.39 -13.04 -1.58
C ARG A 46 -8.36 -14.13 -1.32
N ASP A 47 -7.82 -14.71 -2.38
CA ASP A 47 -6.84 -15.79 -2.34
C ASP A 47 -5.39 -15.29 -2.19
N ASN A 48 -5.18 -14.01 -1.83
CA ASN A 48 -3.85 -13.41 -1.75
C ASN A 48 -3.52 -12.98 -0.32
N SER A 49 -2.26 -13.12 0.07
CA SER A 49 -1.73 -12.42 1.23
C SER A 49 -1.03 -11.14 0.76
N LEU A 50 -1.26 -10.03 1.47
CA LEU A 50 -0.68 -8.73 1.15
C LEU A 50 0.34 -8.34 2.20
N VAL A 51 1.52 -7.93 1.77
CA VAL A 51 2.56 -7.36 2.64
C VAL A 51 2.76 -5.89 2.27
N PHE A 52 2.66 -5.01 3.25
CA PHE A 52 2.82 -3.58 3.08
C PHE A 52 4.05 -3.09 3.84
N PHE A 53 4.83 -2.24 3.17
CA PHE A 53 5.95 -1.51 3.76
C PHE A 53 5.62 -0.02 3.75
N VAL A 54 5.62 0.61 4.92
CA VAL A 54 5.36 2.06 5.03
C VAL A 54 6.66 2.81 4.77
N ILE A 55 6.81 3.33 3.56
CA ILE A 55 8.01 4.07 3.13
C ILE A 55 7.99 5.50 3.68
N GLN A 56 6.81 6.12 3.75
CA GLN A 56 6.63 7.51 4.20
C GLN A 56 5.25 7.71 4.82
N GLY A 57 5.16 8.67 5.75
CA GLY A 57 3.91 9.10 6.37
C GLY A 57 3.46 8.24 7.55
N LEU A 58 2.18 8.40 7.88
CA LEU A 58 1.46 7.72 8.94
C LEU A 58 0.15 7.20 8.35
N VAL A 59 -0.12 5.92 8.49
CA VAL A 59 -1.32 5.27 7.95
C VAL A 59 -2.07 4.55 9.05
N THR A 60 -3.39 4.73 9.10
CA THR A 60 -4.28 3.93 9.95
C THR A 60 -4.86 2.81 9.10
N ILE A 61 -4.66 1.58 9.54
CA ILE A 61 -5.09 0.38 8.83
C ILE A 61 -6.17 -0.31 9.66
N THR A 62 -7.22 -0.77 8.98
CA THR A 62 -8.27 -1.59 9.59
C THR A 62 -8.29 -2.96 8.92
N VAL A 63 -8.12 -4.02 9.71
CA VAL A 63 -8.21 -5.41 9.27
C VAL A 63 -9.18 -6.13 10.20
N ASN A 64 -10.23 -6.75 9.65
CA ASN A 64 -11.23 -7.49 10.42
C ASN A 64 -11.81 -6.70 11.61
N GLY A 65 -12.06 -5.40 11.41
CA GLY A 65 -12.59 -4.50 12.45
C GLY A 65 -11.54 -3.98 13.45
N HIS A 66 -10.34 -4.53 13.47
CA HIS A 66 -9.24 -4.05 14.31
C HIS A 66 -8.44 -2.98 13.59
N SER A 67 -8.23 -1.85 14.26
CA SER A 67 -7.46 -0.73 13.71
C SER A 67 -6.12 -0.57 14.42
N PHE A 68 -5.07 -0.32 13.65
CA PHE A 68 -3.75 0.03 14.16
C PHE A 68 -3.09 1.07 13.26
N THR A 69 -2.14 1.81 13.83
CA THR A 69 -1.41 2.85 13.10
C THR A 69 0.01 2.37 12.79
N ALA A 70 0.40 2.46 11.53
CA ALA A 70 1.76 2.17 11.08
C ALA A 70 2.43 3.45 10.58
N LYS A 71 3.71 3.63 10.93
CA LYS A 71 4.54 4.79 10.54
C LYS A 71 5.68 4.36 9.63
N LYS A 72 6.41 5.32 9.05
CA LYS A 72 7.64 5.09 8.28
C LYS A 72 8.53 3.99 8.90
N ALA A 73 9.05 3.11 8.04
CA ALA A 73 9.85 1.91 8.35
C ALA A 73 9.09 0.77 9.06
N SER A 74 7.79 0.88 9.27
CA SER A 74 6.96 -0.24 9.72
C SER A 74 6.56 -1.12 8.54
N HIS A 75 6.31 -2.40 8.81
CA HIS A 75 5.66 -3.30 7.87
C HIS A 75 4.51 -4.02 8.56
N PHE A 76 3.52 -4.44 7.77
CA PHE A 76 2.40 -5.25 8.26
C PHE A 76 1.93 -6.19 7.16
N MET A 77 1.23 -7.23 7.57
CA MET A 77 0.68 -8.24 6.66
C MET A 77 -0.83 -8.34 6.87
N VAL A 78 -1.54 -8.46 5.76
CA VAL A 78 -2.95 -8.84 5.72
C VAL A 78 -3.00 -10.23 5.11
N LEU A 79 -3.40 -11.22 5.91
CA LEU A 79 -3.51 -12.60 5.47
C LEU A 79 -4.66 -12.75 4.45
N GLN A 80 -4.66 -13.88 3.75
CA GLN A 80 -5.77 -14.27 2.88
C GLN A 80 -7.07 -14.43 3.68
N GLY A 81 -8.21 -14.07 3.06
CA GLY A 81 -9.55 -14.06 3.69
C GLY A 81 -9.95 -12.71 4.26
#